data_AF-A0A8B0SI26-F1
#
_entry.id   AF-A0A8B0SI26-F1
#
_cell.length_a   1.000
_cell.length_b   1.000
_cell.length_c   1.000
_cell.angle_alpha   90.00
_cell.angle_beta   90.00
_cell.angle_gamma   90.00
#
_symmetry.space_group_name_H-M   'P 1'
#
loop_
_entity.id
_entity.type
_entity.pdbx_description
1 polymer ?
#
loop_
_entity_poly.entity_id
_entity_poly.type
_entity_poly.pdbx_seq_one_letter_code
_entity_poly.pdbx_strand_id
1 'polypeptide(L)'
;MSDRPPIPAEIRRRVLVEAGHRCAIPTCRYIDVDVHHIVPWETCQKHEYENLIALCPNCHRRAHKFNEIDRKSLYHYKANLRFTHDRFSQLEVDILFECAQVAGQHLMWAPFNMLLLKRLIESGYVQYTSTPAGVTIGGMKSNPDYICITKKGLDYIGSLGEVDL
;
A
#
# COMPACT_ATOMS: atom_id res chain seq x y z
N MET A 1 4.63 3.91 -38.93
CA MET A 1 3.87 4.05 -37.67
C MET A 1 3.82 2.67 -37.06
N SER A 2 4.26 2.51 -35.81
CA SER A 2 4.31 1.18 -35.18
C SER A 2 2.89 0.66 -34.98
N ASP A 3 2.67 -0.60 -35.35
CA ASP A 3 1.39 -1.32 -35.33
C ASP A 3 0.93 -1.70 -33.90
N ARG A 4 1.30 -0.86 -32.91
CA ARG A 4 1.02 -1.10 -31.50
C ARG A 4 -0.37 -0.54 -31.19
N PRO A 5 -1.32 -1.38 -30.77
CA PRO A 5 -2.61 -0.88 -30.30
C PRO A 5 -2.42 -0.01 -29.06
N PRO A 6 -3.34 0.95 -28.82
CA PRO A 6 -3.31 1.72 -27.59
C PRO A 6 -3.57 0.82 -26.37
N ILE A 7 -2.99 1.19 -25.22
CA ILE A 7 -3.30 0.53 -23.95
C ILE A 7 -4.80 0.71 -23.66
N PRO A 8 -5.57 -0.37 -23.39
CA PRO A 8 -6.99 -0.26 -23.07
C PRO A 8 -7.25 0.75 -21.94
N ALA A 9 -8.27 1.59 -22.10
CA ALA A 9 -8.54 2.70 -21.19
C ALA A 9 -8.73 2.27 -19.73
N GLU A 10 -9.36 1.10 -19.52
CA GLU A 10 -9.55 0.52 -18.19
C GLU A 10 -8.21 0.14 -17.52
N ILE A 11 -7.33 -0.55 -18.25
CA ILE A 11 -6.00 -0.95 -17.75
C ILE A 11 -5.17 0.29 -17.45
N ARG A 12 -5.16 1.27 -18.37
CA ARG A 12 -4.48 2.56 -18.16
C ARG A 12 -4.99 3.26 -16.90
N ARG A 13 -6.31 3.34 -16.70
CA ARG A 13 -6.91 3.93 -15.49
C ARG A 13 -6.45 3.19 -14.23
N ARG A 14 -6.47 1.85 -14.24
CA ARG A 14 -6.03 1.06 -13.08
C ARG A 14 -4.58 1.35 -12.70
N VAL A 15 -3.67 1.42 -13.68
CA VAL A 15 -2.24 1.74 -13.44
C VAL A 15 -2.06 3.16 -12.87
N LEU A 16 -2.79 4.14 -13.41
CA LEU A 16 -2.71 5.53 -12.91
C LEU A 16 -3.31 5.69 -11.52
N VAL A 17 -4.42 5.02 -11.23
CA VAL A 17 -5.05 5.01 -9.90
C VAL A 17 -4.11 4.35 -8.89
N GLU A 18 -3.52 3.19 -9.21
CA GLU A 18 -2.54 2.48 -8.37
C GLU A 18 -1.32 3.36 -8.01
N ALA A 19 -0.89 4.23 -8.92
CA ALA A 19 0.23 5.13 -8.67
C ALA A 19 -0.19 6.46 -7.99
N GLY A 20 -1.49 6.70 -7.80
CA GLY A 20 -2.03 7.99 -7.35
C GLY A 20 -1.78 9.14 -8.32
N HIS A 21 -1.79 8.85 -9.63
CA HIS A 21 -1.47 9.78 -10.71
C HIS A 21 -0.12 10.48 -10.51
N ARG A 22 0.86 9.73 -9.98
CA ARG A 22 2.24 10.18 -9.71
C ARG A 22 3.24 9.13 -10.16
N CYS A 23 4.50 9.54 -10.29
CA CYS A 23 5.58 8.64 -10.63
C CYS A 23 5.69 7.52 -9.58
N ALA A 24 5.79 6.29 -10.05
CA ALA A 24 5.90 5.10 -9.21
C ALA A 24 7.22 4.99 -8.44
N ILE A 25 8.25 5.74 -8.86
CA ILE A 25 9.54 5.76 -8.16
C ILE A 25 9.34 6.45 -6.79
N PRO A 26 9.59 5.76 -5.66
CA PRO A 26 9.20 6.24 -4.33
C PRO A 26 9.70 7.64 -3.97
N THR A 27 10.91 7.98 -4.37
CA THR A 27 11.54 9.27 -4.08
C THR A 27 11.22 10.36 -5.11
N CYS A 28 10.61 10.01 -6.25
CA CYS A 28 10.32 10.97 -7.33
C CYS A 28 8.92 11.57 -7.20
N ARG A 29 7.86 10.74 -7.23
CA ARG A 29 6.44 11.12 -7.06
C ARG A 29 5.94 12.33 -7.89
N TYR A 30 6.62 12.64 -8.99
CA TYR A 30 6.24 13.72 -9.92
C TYR A 30 4.87 13.46 -10.55
N ILE A 31 4.10 14.52 -10.81
CA ILE A 31 2.67 14.42 -11.15
C ILE A 31 2.39 14.13 -12.62
N ASP A 32 3.30 14.50 -13.53
CA ASP A 32 3.14 14.24 -14.96
C ASP A 32 3.77 12.89 -15.30
N VAL A 33 2.94 11.93 -15.73
CA VAL A 33 3.34 10.53 -15.90
C VAL A 33 2.72 9.87 -17.13
N ASP A 34 3.50 8.96 -17.69
CA ASP A 34 3.09 8.03 -18.74
C ASP A 34 3.14 6.59 -18.24
N VAL A 35 2.38 5.71 -18.92
CA VAL A 35 2.38 4.27 -18.63
C VAL A 35 3.53 3.59 -19.37
N HIS A 36 4.44 3.01 -18.60
CA HIS A 36 5.62 2.28 -19.05
C HIS A 36 5.37 0.76 -19.02
N HIS A 37 5.92 0.06 -20.00
CA HIS A 37 6.01 -1.40 -20.03
C HIS A 37 7.29 -1.87 -19.32
N ILE A 38 7.19 -2.63 -18.24
CA ILE A 38 8.35 -3.18 -17.50
C ILE A 38 9.15 -4.14 -18.41
N VAL A 39 8.46 -5.11 -19.02
CA VAL A 39 8.95 -5.90 -20.14
C VAL A 39 8.54 -5.19 -21.42
N PRO A 40 9.50 -4.76 -22.26
CA PRO A 40 9.22 -3.94 -23.44
C PRO A 40 8.16 -4.55 -24.37
N TRP A 41 7.41 -3.68 -25.07
CA TRP A 41 6.36 -4.09 -26.00
C TRP A 41 6.88 -5.02 -27.09
N GLU A 42 8.10 -4.76 -27.57
CA GLU A 42 8.82 -5.53 -28.58
C GLU A 42 8.97 -7.01 -28.19
N THR A 43 8.92 -7.31 -26.88
CA THR A 43 9.03 -8.67 -26.34
C THR A 43 7.68 -9.24 -25.93
N CYS A 44 6.86 -8.50 -25.20
CA CYS A 44 5.62 -9.05 -24.62
C CYS A 44 4.41 -8.98 -25.56
N GLN A 45 4.35 -7.98 -26.44
CA GLN A 45 3.25 -7.71 -27.39
C GLN A 45 1.84 -7.77 -26.77
N LYS A 46 1.74 -7.47 -25.46
CA LYS A 46 0.51 -7.51 -24.68
C LYS A 46 0.46 -6.34 -23.69
N HIS A 47 -0.74 -5.95 -23.31
CA HIS A 47 -1.00 -4.90 -22.30
C HIS A 47 -1.50 -5.53 -21.00
N GLU A 48 -0.62 -6.24 -20.30
CA GLU A 48 -0.94 -6.87 -19.02
C GLU A 48 -0.72 -5.88 -17.87
N TYR A 49 -1.69 -5.78 -16.96
CA TYR A 49 -1.67 -4.82 -15.85
C TYR A 49 -0.40 -4.96 -14.99
N GLU A 50 0.04 -6.20 -14.78
CA GLU A 50 1.21 -6.60 -14.01
C GLU A 50 2.51 -6.08 -14.64
N ASN A 51 2.52 -5.91 -15.97
CA ASN A 51 3.67 -5.46 -16.75
C ASN A 51 3.67 -3.94 -17.00
N LEU A 52 2.74 -3.18 -16.41
CA LEU A 52 2.58 -1.74 -16.63
C LEU A 52 2.81 -0.93 -15.36
N ILE A 53 3.56 0.18 -15.45
CA ILE A 53 3.90 1.05 -14.31
C ILE A 53 3.86 2.53 -14.72
N ALA A 54 3.39 3.44 -13.87
CA ALA A 54 3.34 4.86 -14.17
C ALA A 54 4.68 5.55 -13.85
N LEU A 55 5.33 6.19 -14.82
CA LEU A 55 6.61 6.88 -14.65
C LEU A 55 6.56 8.30 -15.22
N CYS A 56 7.22 9.24 -14.57
CA CYS A 56 7.43 10.57 -15.16
C CYS A 56 8.41 10.52 -16.33
N PRO A 57 8.46 11.54 -17.21
CA PRO A 57 9.34 11.53 -18.39
C PRO A 57 10.82 11.25 -18.07
N ASN A 58 11.31 11.72 -16.93
CA ASN A 58 12.69 11.50 -16.49
C ASN A 58 12.93 10.04 -16.09
N CYS A 59 12.13 9.48 -15.19
CA CYS A 59 12.24 8.09 -14.75
C CYS A 59 11.94 7.11 -15.90
N HIS A 60 11.01 7.47 -16.79
CA HIS A 60 10.70 6.72 -17.99
C HIS A 60 11.94 6.58 -18.89
N ARG A 61 12.70 7.66 -19.10
CA ARG A 61 13.94 7.63 -19.86
C ARG A 61 15.03 6.81 -19.17
N ARG A 62 15.16 6.92 -17.84
CA ARG A 62 16.12 6.15 -17.03
C ARG A 62 15.87 4.65 -17.09
N ALA A 63 14.61 4.23 -17.06
CA ALA A 63 14.20 2.85 -17.25
C ALA A 63 14.42 2.39 -18.71
N HIS A 64 13.86 3.12 -19.68
CA HIS A 64 13.82 2.67 -21.07
C HIS A 64 15.15 2.76 -21.81
N LYS A 65 15.83 3.92 -21.74
CA LYS A 65 17.00 4.23 -22.59
C LYS A 65 18.31 3.82 -21.93
N PHE A 66 18.42 4.02 -20.61
CA PHE A 66 19.67 3.82 -19.88
C PHE A 66 19.71 2.51 -19.11
N ASN A 67 18.56 1.83 -18.94
CA ASN A 67 18.40 0.66 -18.07
C ASN A 67 19.02 0.88 -16.68
N GLU A 68 19.00 2.14 -16.22
CA GLU A 68 19.55 2.58 -14.94
C GLU A 68 18.58 2.25 -13.79
N ILE A 69 17.29 2.17 -14.13
CA ILE A 69 16.24 1.58 -13.30
C ILE A 69 15.86 0.26 -13.97
N ASP A 70 16.37 -0.84 -13.44
CA ASP A 70 16.20 -2.16 -14.04
C ASP A 70 14.80 -2.76 -13.79
N ARG A 71 14.47 -3.82 -14.52
CA ARG A 71 13.16 -4.48 -14.45
C ARG A 71 12.80 -5.01 -13.06
N LYS A 72 13.77 -5.54 -12.30
CA LYS A 72 13.50 -6.04 -10.94
C LYS A 72 13.11 -4.86 -10.05
N SER A 73 13.85 -3.77 -10.12
CA SER A 73 13.52 -2.52 -9.42
C SER A 73 12.12 -2.03 -9.76
N LEU A 74 11.72 -2.01 -11.04
CA LEU A 74 10.37 -1.61 -11.45
C LEU A 74 9.28 -2.50 -10.86
N TYR A 75 9.47 -3.82 -10.81
CA TYR A 75 8.53 -4.72 -10.14
C TYR A 75 8.42 -4.43 -8.64
N HIS A 76 9.54 -4.19 -7.96
CA HIS A 76 9.53 -3.78 -6.55
C HIS A 76 8.78 -2.46 -6.32
N TYR A 77 9.01 -1.46 -7.16
CA TYR A 77 8.29 -0.18 -7.05
C TYR A 77 6.79 -0.32 -7.30
N LYS A 78 6.40 -1.11 -8.31
CA LYS A 78 4.98 -1.39 -8.58
C LYS A 78 4.33 -2.14 -7.42
N ALA A 79 4.99 -3.15 -6.84
CA ALA A 79 4.50 -3.85 -5.66
C ALA A 79 4.27 -2.86 -4.49
N ASN A 80 5.23 -1.97 -4.25
CA ASN A 80 5.16 -0.95 -3.19
C ASN A 80 4.08 0.11 -3.42
N LEU A 81 3.60 0.31 -4.66
CA LEU A 81 2.48 1.21 -4.95
C LEU A 81 1.18 0.79 -4.27
N ARG A 82 0.97 -0.52 -4.11
CA ARG A 82 -0.19 -1.07 -3.38
C ARG A 82 -0.22 -0.66 -1.90
N PHE A 83 0.92 -0.21 -1.37
CA PHE A 83 1.11 0.21 0.01
C PHE A 83 1.24 1.74 0.18
N THR A 84 1.51 2.49 -0.89
CA THR A 84 1.94 3.91 -0.83
C THR A 84 0.86 4.93 -1.22
N HIS A 85 -0.40 4.51 -1.30
CA HIS A 85 -1.46 5.44 -0.94
C HIS A 85 -1.43 5.54 0.57
N ASP A 86 -1.05 6.71 1.10
CA ASP A 86 -0.95 7.11 2.53
C ASP A 86 -2.31 6.99 3.27
N ARG A 87 -3.01 5.88 3.11
CA ARG A 87 -4.26 5.54 3.79
C ARG A 87 -3.98 5.31 5.27
N PHE A 88 -2.80 4.79 5.58
CA PHE A 88 -2.33 4.51 6.94
C PHE A 88 -0.93 5.09 7.09
N SER A 89 -0.64 5.64 8.26
CA SER A 89 0.73 5.97 8.66
C SER A 89 1.57 4.70 8.79
N GLN A 90 2.91 4.83 8.78
CA GLN A 90 3.81 3.69 9.04
C GLN A 90 3.47 3.00 10.37
N LEU A 91 3.24 3.79 11.43
CA LEU A 91 2.81 3.25 12.72
C LEU A 91 1.52 2.43 12.63
N GLU A 92 0.53 2.90 11.87
CA GLU A 92 -0.72 2.15 11.66
C GLU A 92 -0.47 0.83 10.90
N VAL A 93 0.43 0.84 9.93
CA VAL A 93 0.82 -0.37 9.20
C VAL A 93 1.53 -1.36 10.13
N ASP A 94 2.50 -0.90 10.92
CA ASP A 94 3.23 -1.73 11.87
C ASP A 94 2.28 -2.37 12.88
N ILE A 95 1.36 -1.59 13.45
CA ILE A 95 0.35 -2.10 14.39
C ILE A 95 -0.58 -3.12 13.73
N LEU A 96 -0.94 -2.93 12.47
CA LEU A 96 -1.74 -3.88 11.72
C LEU A 96 -1.01 -5.22 11.54
N PHE A 97 0.30 -5.20 11.26
CA PHE A 97 1.13 -6.41 11.19
C PHE A 97 1.27 -7.09 12.56
N GLU A 98 1.51 -6.34 13.62
CA GLU A 98 1.56 -6.88 14.99
C GLU A 98 0.26 -7.59 15.38
N CYS A 99 -0.89 -6.97 15.10
CA CYS A 99 -2.19 -7.60 15.34
C CYS A 99 -2.38 -8.90 14.52
N ALA A 100 -1.75 -9.00 13.34
CA ALA A 100 -1.81 -10.18 12.49
C ALA A 100 -0.95 -11.33 13.01
N GLN A 101 0.24 -11.04 13.54
CA GLN A 101 1.12 -12.04 14.13
C GLN A 101 0.47 -12.76 15.32
N VAL A 102 -0.36 -12.04 16.08
CA VAL A 102 -1.14 -12.60 17.19
C VAL A 102 -2.62 -12.81 16.84
N ALA A 103 -2.92 -13.12 15.57
CA ALA A 103 -4.30 -13.34 15.12
C ALA A 103 -5.05 -14.33 16.01
N GLY A 104 -6.27 -13.93 16.43
CA GLY A 104 -7.07 -14.68 17.41
C GLY A 104 -6.86 -14.24 18.87
N GLN A 105 -5.89 -13.38 19.15
CA GLN A 105 -5.65 -12.78 20.47
C GLN A 105 -6.04 -11.30 20.50
N HIS A 106 -6.00 -10.72 21.71
CA HIS A 106 -6.29 -9.31 21.96
C HIS A 106 -5.03 -8.63 22.51
N LEU A 107 -4.56 -7.58 21.83
CA LEU A 107 -3.46 -6.75 22.31
C LEU A 107 -4.01 -5.66 23.24
N MET A 108 -3.30 -5.41 24.34
CA MET A 108 -3.63 -4.30 25.23
C MET A 108 -3.35 -2.96 24.54
N TRP A 109 -4.28 -2.03 24.67
CA TRP A 109 -4.17 -0.70 24.08
C TRP A 109 -4.45 0.39 25.11
N ALA A 110 -3.61 1.42 25.10
CA ALA A 110 -3.82 2.61 25.90
C ALA A 110 -4.99 3.44 25.31
N PRO A 111 -6.10 3.65 26.03
CA PRO A 111 -7.30 4.30 25.49
C PRO A 111 -7.03 5.70 24.91
N PHE A 112 -6.15 6.46 25.56
CA PHE A 112 -5.78 7.82 25.15
C PHE A 112 -4.99 7.86 23.82
N ASN A 113 -4.44 6.73 23.36
CA ASN A 113 -3.72 6.62 22.08
C ASN A 113 -4.64 6.26 20.91
N MET A 114 -5.96 6.28 21.08
CA MET A 114 -6.93 5.89 20.04
C MET A 114 -6.69 6.57 18.68
N LEU A 115 -6.29 7.85 18.69
CA LEU A 115 -6.08 8.62 17.47
C LEU A 115 -5.03 7.97 16.55
N LEU A 116 -4.05 7.26 17.12
CA LEU A 116 -2.99 6.58 16.37
C LEU A 116 -3.50 5.40 15.55
N LEU A 117 -4.68 4.86 15.87
CA LEU A 117 -5.26 3.69 15.21
C LEU A 117 -6.53 4.01 14.41
N LYS A 118 -6.95 5.28 14.44
CA LYS A 118 -8.29 5.67 14.06
C LYS A 118 -8.66 5.18 12.66
N ARG A 119 -7.73 5.26 11.69
CA ARG A 119 -8.03 4.84 10.31
C ARG A 119 -8.12 3.34 10.17
N LEU A 120 -7.36 2.55 10.95
CA LEU A 120 -7.47 1.09 10.96
C LEU A 120 -8.83 0.64 11.49
N ILE A 121 -9.31 1.31 12.55
CA ILE A 121 -10.61 1.03 13.18
C ILE A 121 -11.73 1.43 12.23
N GLU A 122 -11.71 2.65 11.69
CA GLU A 122 -12.72 3.14 10.74
C GLU A 122 -12.73 2.34 9.43
N SER A 123 -11.57 1.84 9.00
CA SER A 123 -11.48 0.94 7.84
C SER A 123 -11.99 -0.47 8.14
N GLY A 124 -12.23 -0.80 9.41
CA GLY A 124 -12.65 -2.12 9.87
C GLY A 124 -11.55 -3.18 9.71
N TYR A 125 -10.27 -2.80 9.74
CA TYR A 125 -9.15 -3.74 9.69
C TYR A 125 -8.74 -4.20 11.07
N VAL A 126 -8.82 -3.30 12.05
CA VAL A 126 -8.63 -3.58 13.47
C VAL A 126 -9.95 -3.36 14.19
N GLN A 127 -10.33 -4.29 15.05
CA GLN A 127 -11.44 -4.11 15.98
C GLN A 127 -10.90 -3.54 17.29
N TYR A 128 -11.58 -2.53 17.81
CA TYR A 128 -11.31 -1.98 19.13
C TYR A 128 -12.43 -2.36 20.09
N THR A 129 -12.06 -2.84 21.28
CA THR A 129 -12.96 -3.25 22.35
C THR A 129 -12.69 -2.41 23.58
N SER A 130 -13.66 -1.56 23.93
CA SER A 130 -13.58 -0.74 25.13
C SER A 130 -13.94 -1.53 26.38
N THR A 131 -13.18 -1.33 27.45
CA THR A 131 -13.45 -1.86 28.79
C THR A 131 -14.08 -0.79 29.69
N PRO A 132 -14.97 -1.16 30.63
CA PRO A 132 -15.43 -0.23 31.66
C PRO A 132 -14.25 0.37 32.44
N ALA A 133 -14.33 1.64 32.79
CA ALA A 133 -13.29 2.27 33.60
C ALA A 133 -13.30 1.67 35.02
N GLY A 134 -12.17 1.10 35.45
CA GLY A 134 -11.98 0.61 36.82
C GLY A 134 -11.43 1.72 37.71
N VAL A 135 -10.12 1.98 37.60
CA VAL A 135 -9.43 3.06 38.32
C VAL A 135 -9.14 4.19 37.33
N THR A 136 -9.28 5.44 37.77
CA THR A 136 -9.00 6.64 36.96
C THR A 136 -7.93 7.49 37.64
N ILE A 137 -6.91 7.90 36.88
CA ILE A 137 -5.81 8.75 37.35
C ILE A 137 -5.74 9.96 36.42
N GLY A 138 -5.88 11.17 36.98
CA GLY A 138 -5.84 12.41 36.18
C GLY A 138 -6.92 12.48 35.09
N GLY A 139 -8.10 11.88 35.31
CA GLY A 139 -9.19 11.84 34.34
C GLY A 139 -9.05 10.76 33.25
N MET A 140 -7.97 9.98 33.27
CA MET A 140 -7.74 8.87 32.34
C MET A 140 -7.95 7.53 33.04
N LYS A 141 -8.69 6.60 32.42
CA LYS A 141 -8.80 5.25 32.96
C LYS A 141 -7.46 4.53 32.88
N SER A 142 -7.11 3.77 33.91
CA SER A 142 -5.82 3.08 34.03
C SER A 142 -5.83 1.67 33.44
N ASN A 143 -7.00 1.04 33.32
CA ASN A 143 -7.12 -0.28 32.70
C ASN A 143 -7.08 -0.17 31.17
N PRO A 144 -6.44 -1.15 30.49
CA PRO A 144 -6.30 -1.12 29.05
C PRO A 144 -7.63 -1.38 28.35
N ASP A 145 -7.71 -0.91 27.12
CA ASP A 145 -8.61 -1.44 26.12
C ASP A 145 -7.93 -2.54 25.32
N TYR A 146 -8.66 -3.11 24.38
CA TYR A 146 -8.13 -4.17 23.54
C TYR A 146 -8.29 -3.84 22.07
N ILE A 147 -7.30 -4.25 21.28
CA ILE A 147 -7.37 -4.26 19.83
C ILE A 147 -7.09 -5.67 19.31
N CYS A 148 -7.73 -6.05 18.22
CA CYS A 148 -7.47 -7.30 17.53
C CYS A 148 -7.65 -7.15 16.02
N ILE A 149 -6.95 -7.98 15.25
CA ILE A 149 -7.12 -7.98 13.80
C ILE A 149 -8.48 -8.60 13.42
N THR A 150 -9.14 -8.01 12.45
CA THR A 150 -10.37 -8.55 11.87
C THR A 150 -10.07 -9.49 10.71
N LYS A 151 -11.06 -10.28 10.26
CA LYS A 151 -10.95 -11.03 9.01
C LYS A 151 -10.60 -10.14 7.82
N LYS A 152 -11.22 -8.96 7.73
CA LYS A 152 -10.93 -7.96 6.69
C LYS A 152 -9.49 -7.45 6.75
N GLY A 153 -8.95 -7.26 7.96
CA GLY A 153 -7.54 -6.89 8.17
C GLY A 153 -6.57 -7.98 7.73
N LEU A 154 -6.87 -9.24 8.06
CA LEU A 154 -6.07 -10.39 7.59
C LEU A 154 -6.09 -10.53 6.07
N ASP A 155 -7.27 -10.40 5.45
CA ASP A 155 -7.40 -10.47 4.00
C ASP A 155 -6.68 -9.30 3.32
N TYR A 156 -6.70 -8.10 3.94
CA TYR A 156 -5.92 -6.96 3.48
C TYR A 156 -4.42 -7.25 3.50
N ILE A 157 -3.87 -7.77 4.61
CA ILE A 157 -2.46 -8.18 4.68
C ILE A 157 -2.13 -9.26 3.65
N GLY A 158 -2.99 -10.27 3.48
CA GLY A 158 -2.78 -11.31 2.46
C GLY A 158 -2.76 -10.74 1.03
N SER A 159 -3.47 -9.64 0.77
CA SER A 159 -3.45 -8.95 -0.52
C SER A 159 -2.18 -8.12 -0.78
N LEU A 160 -1.37 -7.89 0.24
CA LEU A 160 -0.10 -7.17 0.17
C LEU A 160 1.01 -7.98 -0.51
N GLY A 161 0.80 -9.29 -0.74
CA GLY A 161 1.82 -10.20 -1.27
C GLY A 161 2.64 -10.85 -0.16
N GLU A 162 3.51 -11.82 -0.49
CA GLU A 162 4.42 -12.43 0.49
C GLU A 162 5.37 -11.37 1.04
N VAL A 163 5.00 -10.82 2.20
CA VAL A 163 5.91 -10.09 3.07
C VAL A 163 6.52 -11.15 3.96
N ASP A 164 7.70 -11.64 3.60
CA ASP A 164 8.53 -12.40 4.53
C ASP A 164 8.79 -11.49 5.74
N LEU A 165 8.22 -11.87 6.89
CA LEU A 165 8.41 -11.23 8.19
C LEU A 165 9.75 -11.67 8.81
#